data_AF-A0A6M0SR75-F1
#
_entry.id   AF-A0A6M0SR75-F1
#
_cell.length_a   1.000
_cell.length_b   1.000
_cell.length_c   1.000
_cell.angle_alpha   90.00
_cell.angle_beta   90.00
_cell.angle_gamma   90.00
#
_symmetry.space_group_name_H-M   'P 1'
#
loop_
_entity.id
_entity.type
_entity.pdbx_description
1 polymer ?
#
loop_
_entity_poly.entity_id
_entity_poly.type
_entity_poly.pdbx_seq_one_letter_code
_entity_poly.pdbx_strand_id
1 'polypeptide(L)' 'MGNFTKGIVTGALISTAVGMMIMPNLDRRTQRKMRRAGTKMKNMAEDTYENMMSCCMK' A
#
# COMPACT_ATOMS: atom_id res chain seq x y z
N MET A 1 -5.05 -0.65 -21.89
CA MET A 1 -4.77 -0.82 -20.44
C MET A 1 -3.31 -0.52 -20.06
N GLY A 2 -2.30 -0.88 -20.86
CA GLY A 2 -0.88 -0.74 -20.46
C GLY A 2 -0.41 0.68 -20.08
N ASN A 3 -0.93 1.74 -20.70
CA ASN A 3 -0.53 3.12 -20.37
C ASN A 3 -1.10 3.61 -19.02
N PHE A 4 -2.31 3.15 -18.65
CA PHE A 4 -2.92 3.48 -17.37
C PHE A 4 -2.18 2.79 -16.22
N THR A 5 -1.86 1.51 -16.39
CA THR A 5 -1.03 0.76 -15.43
C THR A 5 0.35 1.39 -15.27
N LYS A 6 0.99 1.83 -16.37
CA LYS A 6 2.26 2.57 -16.31
C LYS A 6 2.11 3.88 -15.52
N GLY A 7 1.04 4.64 -15.72
CA GLY A 7 0.78 5.87 -14.97
C GLY A 7 0.64 5.64 -13.46
N ILE A 8 -0.11 4.60 -13.06
CA ILE A 8 -0.25 4.23 -11.64
C ILE A 8 1.09 3.79 -11.04
N VAL A 9 1.84 2.93 -11.74
CA VAL A 9 3.15 2.44 -11.27
C VAL A 9 4.14 3.59 -11.12
N THR A 10 4.23 4.48 -12.13
CA THR A 10 5.08 5.67 -12.06
C THR A 10 4.69 6.60 -10.91
N GLY A 11 3.38 6.84 -10.71
CA GLY A 11 2.89 7.64 -9.60
C GLY A 11 3.24 7.05 -8.22
N ALA A 12 3.07 5.74 -8.05
CA ALA A 12 3.41 5.06 -6.81
C ALA A 12 4.92 5.12 -6.50
N LEU A 13 5.77 4.95 -7.52
CA LEU A 13 7.23 5.02 -7.37
C LEU A 13 7.70 6.42 -6.94
N ILE A 14 7.19 7.48 -7.59
CA ILE A 14 7.52 8.86 -7.24
C ILE A 14 7.09 9.16 -5.79
N SER A 15 5.87 8.76 -5.44
CA SER A 15 5.31 8.97 -4.09
C SER A 15 6.16 8.27 -3.02
N THR A 16 6.59 7.04 -3.30
CA THR A 16 7.40 6.24 -2.38
C THR A 16 8.81 6.81 -2.23
N ALA A 17 9.45 7.19 -3.33
CA ALA A 17 10.79 7.78 -3.33
C ALA A 17 10.81 9.12 -2.56
N VAL A 18 9.82 9.99 -2.79
CA VAL A 18 9.66 11.23 -2.02
C VAL A 18 9.47 10.89 -0.55
N GLY A 19 8.54 10.00 -0.19
CA GLY A 19 8.31 9.55 1.19
C GLY A 19 9.56 8.99 1.89
N MET A 20 10.44 8.30 1.14
CA MET A 20 11.72 7.81 1.66
C MET A 20 12.76 8.92 1.82
N MET A 21 12.82 9.90 0.91
CA MET A 21 13.76 11.03 1.01
C MET A 21 13.45 11.94 2.20
N ILE A 22 12.17 12.20 2.49
CA ILE A 22 11.77 12.96 3.69
C ILE A 22 11.83 12.15 4.99
N MET A 23 12.09 10.83 4.93
CA MET A 23 12.35 9.97 6.09
C MET A 23 13.82 9.52 6.12
N PRO A 24 14.77 10.41 6.47
CA PRO A 24 16.21 10.15 6.36
C PRO A 24 16.75 9.08 7.33
N ASN A 25 15.93 8.57 8.25
CA ASN A 25 16.34 7.59 9.26
C ASN A 25 15.24 6.55 9.49
N LEU A 26 14.88 5.82 8.44
CA LEU A 26 14.01 4.64 8.56
C LEU A 26 14.80 3.50 9.23
N ASP A 27 15.01 3.63 10.53
CA ASP A 27 15.68 2.64 11.38
C ASP A 27 15.11 1.24 11.13
N ARG A 28 15.92 0.18 11.27
CA ARG A 28 15.46 -1.23 11.11
C ARG A 28 14.21 -1.51 11.95
N ARG A 29 14.01 -0.80 13.07
CA ARG A 29 12.78 -0.85 13.87
C ARG A 29 11.56 -0.29 13.14
N THR A 30 11.70 0.83 12.44
CA THR A 30 10.63 1.45 11.64
C THR A 30 10.28 0.59 10.44
N GLN A 31 11.27 0.00 9.74
CA GLN A 31 10.98 -0.99 8.69
C GLN A 31 10.19 -2.18 9.23
N ARG A 32 10.57 -2.75 10.38
CA ARG A 32 9.82 -3.86 11.00
C ARG A 32 8.40 -3.45 11.39
N LYS A 33 8.21 -2.24 11.94
CA LYS A 33 6.89 -1.70 12.29
C LYS A 33 6.04 -1.45 11.05
N MET A 34 6.60 -0.85 10.01
CA MET A 34 5.92 -0.58 8.75
C MET A 34 5.56 -1.88 8.02
N ARG A 35 6.41 -2.90 8.10
CA ARG A 35 6.12 -4.23 7.55
C ARG A 35 4.97 -4.93 8.31
N ARG A 36 4.95 -4.85 9.64
CA ARG A 36 3.82 -5.33 10.46
C ARG A 36 2.53 -4.53 10.24
N ALA A 37 2.64 -3.22 10.10
CA ALA A 37 1.52 -2.34 9.79
C ALA A 37 0.96 -2.65 8.40
N GLY A 38 1.82 -2.85 7.40
CA GLY A 38 1.44 -3.25 6.05
C GLY A 38 0.71 -4.60 6.02
N THR A 39 1.17 -5.60 6.77
CA THR A 39 0.44 -6.88 6.91
C THR A 39 -0.94 -6.68 7.55
N LYS A 40 -1.06 -5.86 8.60
CA LYS A 40 -2.36 -5.54 9.21
C LYS A 40 -3.28 -4.80 8.24
N MET A 41 -2.75 -3.82 7.50
CA MET A 41 -3.51 -3.06 6.51
C MET A 41 -3.98 -3.94 5.36
N LYS A 42 -3.16 -4.89 4.90
CA LYS A 42 -3.52 -5.86 3.87
C LYS A 42 -4.70 -6.73 4.33
N ASN A 43 -4.59 -7.34 5.51
CA ASN A 43 -5.68 -8.15 6.07
C ASN A 43 -6.97 -7.32 6.23
N MET A 44 -6.87 -6.09 6.76
CA MET A 44 -8.03 -5.21 6.92
C MET A 44 -8.68 -4.81 5.58
N ALA A 45 -7.87 -4.56 4.56
CA ALA A 45 -8.35 -4.31 3.22
C ALA A 45 -9.02 -5.57 2.64
N GLU A 46 -8.40 -6.76 2.79
CA GLU A 46 -8.99 -8.03 2.37
C GLU A 46 -10.34 -8.29 3.06
N ASP A 47 -10.43 -8.13 4.38
CA ASP A 47 -11.68 -8.26 5.14
C ASP A 47 -12.76 -7.29 4.65
N THR A 48 -12.38 -6.04 4.35
CA THR A 48 -13.31 -5.00 3.88
C THR A 48 -13.74 -5.23 2.43
N TYR A 49 -12.82 -5.64 1.56
CA TYR A 49 -13.12 -5.97 0.17
C TYR A 49 -13.96 -7.23 0.07
N GLU A 50 -13.68 -8.27 0.85
CA GLU A 50 -14.52 -9.47 0.95
C GLU A 50 -15.93 -9.11 1.43
N ASN A 51 -16.07 -8.27 2.46
CA ASN A 51 -17.39 -7.84 2.94
C ASN A 51 -18.15 -6.99 1.91
N MET A 52 -17.48 -6.02 1.29
CA MET A 52 -18.08 -5.15 0.27
C MET A 52 -18.46 -5.95 -0.99
N MET A 53 -17.59 -6.86 -1.42
CA MET A 53 -17.82 -7.73 -2.57
C MET A 53 -18.91 -8.77 -2.27
N SER A 54 -18.98 -9.29 -1.05
CA SER A 54 -20.07 -10.17 -0.60
C SER A 54 -21.42 -9.45 -0.53
N CYS A 55 -21.44 -8.18 -0.10
CA CYS A 55 -22.66 -7.39 0.01
C CYS A 55 -23.20 -6.93 -1.36
N CYS A 56 -22.33 -6.60 -2.32
CA CYS A 56 -22.73 -6.13 -3.66
C CYS A 56 -22.96 -7.24 -4.69
N MET A 57 -22.84 -8.52 -4.33
CA MET A 57 -23.00 -9.65 -5.25
C MET A 57 -24.09 -10.66 -4.83
N LYS A 58 -25.08 -10.21 -4.04
CA LYS A 58 -26.25 -11.01 -3.63
C LYS A 58 -27.55 -10.47 -4.21
#